data_AF-A0A3C0R295-F1
#
_entry.id   AF-A0A3C0R295-F1
#
_cell.length_a   1.000
_cell.length_b   1.000
_cell.length_c   1.000
_cell.angle_alpha   90.00
_cell.angle_beta   90.00
_cell.angle_gamma   90.00
#
_symmetry.space_group_name_H-M   'P 1'
#
loop_
_entity.id
_entity.type
_entity.pdbx_description
1 polymer ?
#
loop_
_entity_poly.entity_id
_entity_poly.type
_entity_poly.pdbx_seq_one_letter_code
_entity_poly.pdbx_strand_id
1 'polypeptide(L)'
;MEEEFQIIDPETRELRSHIQEILADGKMFLKEHVKPEMHQSVVELGTEICSDTGCARQQVIELRSWFTNRKSPVAGTRHAAR
;
A
#
# COMPACT_ATOMS: atom_id res chain seq x y z
N MET A 1 -7.57 -3.79 11.05
CA MET A 1 -6.64 -4.78 10.46
C MET A 1 -5.61 -4.01 9.67
N GLU A 2 -4.37 -4.48 9.64
CA GLU A 2 -3.25 -3.80 8.97
C GLU A 2 -2.62 -4.78 7.96
N GLU A 3 -2.24 -4.27 6.79
CA GLU A 3 -1.49 -5.00 5.77
C GLU A 3 -0.23 -4.23 5.37
N GLU A 4 0.91 -4.91 5.37
CA GLU A 4 2.20 -4.33 4.97
C GLU A 4 2.64 -4.87 3.61
N PHE A 5 3.01 -3.95 2.71
CA PHE A 5 3.48 -4.26 1.37
C PHE A 5 4.92 -3.80 1.20
N GLN A 6 5.73 -4.64 0.56
CA GLN A 6 7.08 -4.26 0.16
C GLN A 6 7.06 -3.73 -1.27
N ILE A 7 7.65 -2.56 -1.47
CA ILE A 7 7.87 -1.99 -2.79
C ILE A 7 9.14 -2.62 -3.35
N ILE A 8 8.98 -3.43 -4.40
CA ILE A 8 10.10 -4.09 -5.07
C ILE A 8 10.23 -3.64 -6.52
N ASP A 9 11.47 -3.65 -6.98
CA ASP A 9 11.79 -3.67 -8.39
C ASP A 9 11.42 -5.05 -8.98
N PRO A 10 10.58 -5.16 -10.02
CA PRO A 10 10.13 -6.41 -10.59
C PRO A 10 11.21 -7.12 -11.40
N GLU A 11 12.25 -6.40 -11.84
CA GLU A 11 13.37 -6.98 -12.59
C GLU A 11 14.48 -7.43 -11.63
N THR A 12 14.94 -6.54 -10.74
CA THR A 12 16.05 -6.83 -9.84
C THR A 12 15.62 -7.51 -8.53
N ARG A 13 14.35 -7.38 -8.16
CA ARG A 13 13.78 -7.79 -6.85
C ARG A 13 14.35 -7.04 -5.65
N GLU A 14 15.02 -5.92 -5.87
CA GLU A 14 15.52 -5.06 -4.80
C GLU A 14 14.39 -4.19 -4.22
N LEU A 15 14.56 -3.79 -2.95
CA LEU A 15 13.63 -2.89 -2.26
C LEU A 15 13.81 -1.46 -2.77
N ARG A 16 12.71 -0.77 -3.08
CA ARG A 16 12.70 0.63 -3.55
C ARG A 16 12.13 1.56 -2.48
N SER A 17 12.80 2.69 -2.22
CA SER A 17 12.48 3.62 -1.12
C SER A 17 11.57 4.81 -1.49
N HIS A 18 11.03 4.87 -2.71
CA HIS A 18 10.40 6.09 -3.26
C HIS A 18 8.92 6.28 -2.84
N ILE A 19 8.60 5.99 -1.58
CA ILE A 19 7.22 6.05 -1.07
C ILE A 19 6.60 7.46 -1.11
N GLN A 20 7.43 8.50 -1.03
CA GLN A 20 6.98 9.90 -1.06
C GLN A 20 6.34 10.28 -2.40
N GLU A 21 6.84 9.75 -3.52
CA GLU A 21 6.24 9.96 -4.84
C GLU A 21 4.88 9.24 -4.96
N ILE A 22 4.78 8.03 -4.39
CA ILE A 22 3.53 7.25 -4.34
C ILE A 22 2.45 7.98 -3.53
N LEU A 23 2.84 8.57 -2.40
CA LEU A 23 1.93 9.32 -1.51
C LEU A 23 1.56 10.70 -2.05
N ALA A 24 2.46 11.37 -2.76
CA ALA A 24 2.20 12.68 -3.38
C ALA A 24 1.10 12.60 -4.45
N ASP A 25 1.03 11.49 -5.19
CA ASP A 25 -0.03 11.20 -6.18
C ASP A 25 -1.29 10.53 -5.56
N GLY A 26 -1.28 10.33 -4.24
CA GLY A 26 -2.38 9.79 -3.44
C GLY A 26 -3.48 10.81 -3.21
N LYS A 27 -4.74 10.43 -3.47
CA LYS A 27 -5.91 11.22 -3.02
C LYS A 27 -5.92 11.32 -1.49
N MET A 28 -6.56 12.35 -0.93
CA MET A 28 -6.63 12.59 0.54
C MET A 28 -7.01 11.34 1.35
N PHE A 29 -7.90 10.49 0.82
CA PHE A 29 -8.28 9.20 1.41
C PHE A 29 -7.07 8.33 1.79
N LEU A 30 -5.99 8.31 1.01
CA LEU A 30 -4.82 7.50 1.34
C LEU A 30 -3.93 8.07 2.43
N LYS A 31 -3.88 9.40 2.58
CA LYS A 31 -3.04 10.00 3.62
C LYS A 31 -3.49 9.60 5.02
N GLU A 32 -4.75 9.24 5.17
CA GLU A 32 -5.35 8.82 6.43
C GLU A 32 -5.10 7.32 6.70
N HIS A 33 -5.04 6.50 5.64
CA HIS A 33 -4.93 5.05 5.72
C HIS A 33 -3.54 4.47 5.42
N VAL A 34 -2.59 5.31 4.99
CA VAL A 34 -1.25 4.88 4.59
C VAL A 34 -0.18 5.62 5.38
N LYS A 35 0.70 4.84 6.00
CA LYS A 35 1.84 5.35 6.76
C LYS A 35 3.14 4.89 6.10
N PRO A 36 4.09 5.80 5.83
CA PRO A 36 5.45 5.39 5.51
C PRO A 36 6.09 4.81 6.78
N GLU A 37 6.57 3.57 6.69
CA GLU A 37 7.26 2.88 7.78
C GLU A 37 8.72 3.39 7.88
N MET A 38 9.39 3.12 9.01
CA MET A 38 10.81 3.44 9.21
C MET A 38 11.69 2.89 8.07
N HIS A 39 11.28 1.78 7.45
CA HIS A 39 11.83 1.28 6.19
C HIS A 39 11.09 1.91 5.01
N GLN A 40 11.74 2.83 4.30
CA GLN A 40 11.16 3.59 3.17
C GLN A 40 10.64 2.73 2.00
N SER A 41 10.85 1.42 2.02
CA SER A 41 10.36 0.44 1.05
C SER A 41 9.13 -0.34 1.50
N VAL A 42 8.53 0.02 2.64
CA VAL A 42 7.33 -0.61 3.18
C VAL A 42 6.17 0.39 3.22
N VAL A 43 5.01 -0.08 2.79
CA VAL A 43 3.74 0.64 2.81
C VAL A 43 2.78 -0.14 3.71
N GLU A 44 2.26 0.50 4.75
CA GLU A 44 1.18 -0.06 5.57
C GLU A 44 -0.17 0.47 5.09
N LEU A 45 -1.16 -0.41 4.93
CA LEU A 45 -2.57 -0.08 4.73
C LEU A 45 -3.38 -0.48 5.96
N GLY A 46 -4.09 0.48 6.57
CA GLY A 46 -4.95 0.23 7.73
C GLY A 46 -6.44 0.32 7.41
N THR A 47 -7.22 -0.68 7.84
CA THR A 47 -8.69 -0.57 7.86
C THR A 47 -9.17 0.30 9.01
N GLU A 48 -10.38 0.82 8.91
CA GLU A 48 -11.11 1.36 10.05
C GLU A 48 -11.46 0.27 11.08
N ILE A 49 -11.92 0.71 12.25
CA ILE A 49 -12.52 -0.17 13.25
C ILE A 49 -13.83 -0.74 12.69
N CYS A 50 -13.89 -2.07 12.59
CA CYS A 50 -15.06 -2.80 12.11
C CYS A 50 -15.80 -3.51 13.24
N SER A 51 -17.12 -3.64 13.10
CA SER A 51 -17.99 -4.38 14.03
C SER A 51 -17.80 -5.90 13.99
N ASP A 52 -17.34 -6.42 12.85
CA ASP A 52 -17.20 -7.84 12.58
C ASP A 52 -16.16 -8.11 11.49
N THR A 53 -15.85 -9.39 11.28
CA THR A 53 -14.86 -9.85 10.30
C THR A 53 -15.30 -9.67 8.85
N GLY A 54 -16.60 -9.56 8.58
CA GLY A 54 -17.14 -9.32 7.25
C GLY A 54 -16.82 -7.90 6.78
N CYS A 55 -17.07 -6.90 7.64
CA CYS A 55 -16.65 -5.52 7.43
C CYS A 55 -15.13 -5.43 7.20
N ALA A 56 -14.35 -6.09 8.06
CA ALA A 56 -12.89 -6.03 7.96
C ALA A 56 -12.40 -6.62 6.63
N ARG A 57 -12.96 -7.75 6.21
CA ARG A 57 -12.64 -8.39 4.92
C ARG A 57 -12.97 -7.47 3.74
N GLN A 58 -14.12 -6.80 3.76
CA GLN A 58 -14.53 -5.90 2.70
C GLN A 58 -13.55 -4.73 2.57
N GLN A 59 -13.21 -4.07 3.67
CA GLN A 59 -12.26 -2.95 3.67
C GLN A 59 -10.85 -3.38 3.23
N VAL A 60 -10.38 -4.56 3.66
CA VAL A 60 -9.10 -5.11 3.20
C VAL A 60 -9.09 -5.28 1.67
N ILE A 61 -10.15 -5.86 1.10
CA ILE A 61 -10.25 -6.08 -0.36
C ILE A 61 -10.28 -4.75 -1.11
N GLU A 62 -11.01 -3.76 -0.61
CA GLU A 62 -11.11 -2.43 -1.21
C GLU A 62 -9.75 -1.72 -1.20
N LEU A 63 -9.09 -1.65 -0.04
CA LEU A 63 -7.77 -1.02 0.11
C LEU A 63 -6.72 -1.71 -0.75
N ARG A 64 -6.69 -3.05 -0.75
CA ARG A 64 -5.73 -3.81 -1.57
C ARG A 64 -5.99 -3.62 -3.06
N SER A 65 -7.25 -3.72 -3.50
CA SER A 65 -7.60 -3.54 -4.92
C SER A 65 -7.26 -2.14 -5.39
N TRP A 66 -7.50 -1.13 -4.56
CA TRP A 66 -7.10 0.25 -4.83
C TRP A 66 -5.59 0.37 -4.99
N PHE A 67 -4.82 -0.25 -4.09
CA PHE A 67 -3.36 -0.17 -4.06
C PHE A 67 -2.71 -0.95 -5.22
N THR A 68 -3.24 -2.12 -5.59
CA THR A 68 -2.66 -2.97 -6.66
C THR A 68 -3.11 -2.60 -8.06
N ASN A 69 -4.33 -2.09 -8.26
CA ASN A 69 -4.83 -1.73 -9.60
C ASN A 69 -4.28 -0.40 -10.11
N ARG A 70 -3.65 0.41 -9.25
CA ARG A 70 -2.94 1.60 -9.70
C ARG A 70 -1.61 1.18 -10.31
N LYS A 71 -1.33 1.62 -11.55
CA LYS A 71 0.05 1.63 -12.06
C LYS A 71 0.84 2.50 -11.09
N SER A 72 1.82 1.92 -10.42
CA SER A 72 2.71 2.66 -9.53
C SER A 72 3.24 3.89 -10.29
N PRO A 73 3.23 5.09 -9.69
CA PRO A 73 3.81 6.28 -10.32
C PRO A 73 5.31 6.10 -10.58
N VAL A 74 5.95 5.15 -9.88
CA VAL A 74 7.30 4.69 -10.16
C VAL A 74 7.25 3.65 -11.28
N ALA A 75 7.62 4.08 -12.49
CA ALA A 75 7.70 3.22 -13.67
C ALA A 75 8.50 1.94 -13.36
N GLY A 76 7.89 0.78 -13.59
CA GLY A 76 8.54 -0.51 -13.38
C GLY A 76 8.64 -0.92 -11.91
N THR A 77 7.64 -0.67 -11.06
CA THR A 77 7.57 -1.28 -9.71
C THR A 77 6.34 -2.18 -9.57
N ARG A 78 6.47 -3.26 -8.78
CA ARG A 78 5.34 -4.11 -8.36
C ARG A 78 5.28 -4.13 -6.84
N HIS A 79 4.06 -4.14 -6.32
CA HIS A 79 3.81 -4.27 -4.89
C HIS A 79 3.73 -5.75 -4.55
N ALA A 80 4.69 -6.24 -3.77
CA ALA A 80 4.63 -7.60 -3.24
C ALA A 80 3.99 -7.55 -1.85
N ALA A 81 2.84 -8.20 -1.71
CA ALA A 81 2.33 -8.57 -0.40
C ALA A 81 3.17 -9.73 0.14
N ARG A 82 3.48 -9.72 1.43
CA ARG A 82 4.05 -10.89 2.10
C ARG A 82 3.08 -12.06 2.13
#